data_AF-A0A7W0KI42-F1
#
_entry.id   AF-A0A7W0KI42-F1
#
_cell.length_a   1.000
_cell.length_b   1.000
_cell.length_c   1.000
_cell.angle_alpha   90.00
_cell.angle_beta   90.00
_cell.angle_gamma   90.00
#
_symmetry.space_group_name_H-M   'P 1'
#
loop_
_entity.id
_entity.type
_entity.pdbx_description
1 polymer ?
#
loop_
_entity_poly.entity_id
_entity_poly.type
_entity_poly.pdbx_seq_one_letter_code
_entity_poly.pdbx_strand_id
1 'polypeptide(L)' 'LDLLVDETELASRRAGWTPPQTRYPTGVLGKYAKLVGSAAEGAVCG' A
#
# COMPACT_ATOMS: atom_id res chain seq x y z
N LEU A 1 1.10 1.60 17.31
CA LEU A 1 2.51 1.43 16.88
C LEU A 1 2.90 2.77 16.34
N ASP A 2 3.89 3.39 16.95
CA ASP A 2 4.15 4.80 16.73
C ASP A 2 5.55 4.99 16.17
N LEU A 3 5.68 5.92 15.22
CA LEU A 3 6.97 6.33 14.65
C LEU A 3 7.30 7.72 15.17
N LEU A 4 8.36 7.81 15.97
CA LEU A 4 8.78 9.06 16.64
C LEU A 4 9.54 9.98 15.68
N VAL A 5 8.89 10.39 14.60
CA VAL A 5 9.37 11.36 13.60
C VAL A 5 8.35 12.49 13.53
N ASP A 6 8.82 13.72 13.30
CA ASP A 6 7.94 14.87 13.17
C ASP A 6 7.00 14.74 11.96
N GLU A 7 5.76 15.20 12.12
CA GLU A 7 4.73 15.12 11.08
C GLU A 7 5.09 15.90 9.82
N THR A 8 5.81 17.01 9.94
CA THR A 8 6.24 17.81 8.78
C THR A 8 7.27 17.05 7.93
N GLU A 9 8.17 16.32 8.59
CA GLU A 9 9.15 15.45 7.92
C GLU A 9 8.47 14.24 7.25
N LEU A 10 7.48 13.62 7.92
CA LEU A 10 6.70 12.53 7.31
C LEU A 10 5.88 12.99 6.10
N ALA A 11 5.28 14.18 6.17
CA ALA A 11 4.58 14.79 5.05
C ALA A 11 5.53 15.05 3.87
N SER A 12 6.72 15.59 4.14
CA SER A 12 7.77 15.81 3.13
C SER A 12 8.17 14.51 2.43
N ARG A 13 8.43 13.43 3.18
CA ARG A 13 8.77 12.12 2.62
C ARG A 13 7.63 11.50 1.80
N ARG A 14 6.39 11.65 2.26
CA ARG A 14 5.20 11.13 1.56
C ARG A 14 5.02 11.77 0.18
N ALA A 15 5.40 13.04 0.01
CA ALA A 15 5.30 13.73 -1.28
C ALA A 15 6.18 13.10 -2.37
N GLY A 16 7.32 12.51 -2.02
CA GLY A 16 8.22 11.84 -2.97
C GLY A 16 8.03 10.33 -3.07
N TRP A 17 7.10 9.74 -2.30
CA TRP A 17 6.95 8.30 -2.24
C TRP A 17 6.25 7.75 -3.49
N THR A 18 6.81 6.69 -4.06
CA THR A 18 6.20 5.93 -5.14
C THR A 18 6.09 4.45 -4.77
N PRO A 19 4.97 3.79 -5.13
CA PRO A 19 4.81 2.38 -4.86
C PRO A 19 5.78 1.55 -5.73
N PRO A 20 6.38 0.48 -5.18
CA PRO A 20 7.21 -0.43 -5.97
C PRO A 20 6.36 -1.19 -6.99
N GLN A 21 6.98 -1.59 -8.09
CA GLN A 21 6.33 -2.44 -9.08
C GLN A 21 5.97 -3.81 -8.49
N THR A 22 4.77 -4.31 -8.80
CA THR A 22 4.36 -5.66 -8.39
C THR A 22 5.27 -6.72 -9.02
N ARG A 23 5.69 -7.69 -8.20
CA ARG A 23 6.45 -8.86 -8.66
C ARG A 23 5.62 -9.76 -9.58
N TYR A 24 4.30 -9.71 -9.45
CA TYR A 24 3.36 -10.55 -10.21
C TYR A 24 2.36 -9.67 -10.97
N PRO A 25 2.73 -9.15 -12.14
CA PRO A 25 1.85 -8.29 -12.93
C PRO A 25 0.67 -9.04 -13.56
N THR A 26 0.75 -10.37 -13.63
CA THR A 26 -0.26 -11.25 -14.25
C THR A 26 -0.68 -12.39 -13.31
N GLY A 27 -1.62 -13.23 -13.76
CA GLY A 27 -2.11 -14.37 -13.00
C GLY A 27 -3.01 -13.98 -11.83
N VAL A 28 -3.23 -14.91 -10.91
CA VAL A 28 -4.15 -14.72 -9.78
C VAL A 28 -3.68 -13.63 -8.81
N LEU A 29 -2.37 -13.52 -8.55
CA LEU A 29 -1.82 -12.48 -7.67
C LEU A 29 -1.92 -11.08 -8.29
N GLY A 30 -1.75 -10.98 -9.62
CA GLY A 30 -2.00 -9.72 -10.34
C GLY A 30 -3.47 -9.29 -10.32
N LYS A 31 -4.41 -10.24 -10.28
CA LYS A 31 -5.85 -9.95 -10.11
C LYS A 31 -6.14 -9.52 -8.67
N TYR A 32 -5.64 -10.28 -7.68
CA TYR A 32 -5.84 -10.00 -6.26
C TYR A 32 -5.33 -8.62 -5.87
N ALA A 33 -4.11 -8.26 -6.26
CA ALA A 33 -3.52 -6.95 -5.95
C ALA A 33 -4.31 -5.75 -6.49
N LYS A 34 -5.18 -5.97 -7.50
CA LYS A 34 -6.06 -4.93 -8.07
C LYS A 34 -7.41 -4.83 -7.36
N LEU A 35 -7.83 -5.87 -6.63
CA LEU A 35 -9.20 -6.00 -6.10
C LEU A 35 -9.27 -6.02 -4.58
N VAL A 36 -8.19 -6.40 -3.89
CA VAL A 36 -8.17 -6.56 -2.45
C VAL A 36 -8.39 -5.22 -1.72
N GLY A 37 -9.34 -5.20 -0.78
CA GLY A 37 -9.58 -4.08 0.13
C GLY A 37 -8.61 -4.01 1.32
N SER A 38 -8.84 -3.06 2.23
CA SER A 38 -8.03 -2.90 3.44
C SER A 38 -8.07 -4.15 4.32
N ALA A 39 -6.94 -4.53 4.90
CA ALA A 39 -6.88 -5.64 5.86
C ALA A 39 -7.71 -5.36 7.13
N ALA A 40 -7.84 -4.10 7.55
CA ALA A 40 -8.71 -3.71 8.66
C ALA A 40 -10.20 -3.96 8.37
N GLU A 41 -10.58 -4.04 7.09
CA GLU A 41 -11.94 -4.32 6.61
C GLU A 41 -12.08 -5.78 6.13
N GLY A 42 -11.08 -6.63 6.39
CA GLY A 42 -11.11 -8.07 6.08
C GLY A 42 -10.47 -8.47 4.75
N ALA A 43 -9.78 -7.57 4.04
CA ALA A 43 -9.08 -7.87 2.78
C ALA A 43 -9.98 -8.56 1.72
N VAL A 44 -11.26 -8.20 1.70
CA VAL A 44 -12.22 -8.79 0.77
C VAL A 44 -11.92 -8.34 -0.67
N CYS A 45 -12.17 -9.24 -1.63
CA CYS A 45 -12.15 -8.92 -3.05
C CYS A 45 -13.61 -8.77 -3.51
N GLY A 46 -13.94 -7.60 -4.06
CA GLY A 46 -15.24 -7.33 -4.70
C GLY A 46 -15.37 -7.92 -6.09
#